data_AF-A0A645HMD0-F1
#
_entry.id   AF-A0A645HMD0-F1
#
_cell.length_a   1.000
_cell.length_b   1.000
_cell.length_c   1.000
_cell.angle_alpha   90.00
_cell.angle_beta   90.00
_cell.angle_gamma   90.00
#
_symmetry.space_group_name_H-M   'P 1'
#
loop_
_entity.id
_entity.type
_entity.pdbx_description
1 polymer ?
#
loop_
_entity_poly.entity_id
_entity_poly.type
_entity_poly.pdbx_seq_one_letter_code
_entity_poly.pdbx_strand_id
1 'polypeptide(L)'
;MKPAFIAFHTKPDFSDLPNQDAVIYSNIQTDGDTLILSLKEPLRKAYPAGCPVRNQYHNRLWTVSRSQKAPHEWTKFSGKIKGINLATTSNNQWWPGTERARVFLLIPDNVTLEFKDVAVTKISE
;
A
#
# COMPACT_ATOMS: atom_id res chain seq x y z
N MET A 1 -7.75 -14.30 7.04
CA MET A 1 -7.20 -13.97 5.71
C MET A 1 -7.04 -12.45 5.64
N LYS A 2 -5.85 -11.92 5.30
CA LYS A 2 -5.70 -10.45 5.16
C LYS A 2 -6.53 -10.00 3.94
N PRO A 3 -7.34 -8.94 4.05
CA PRO A 3 -8.15 -8.49 2.91
C PRO A 3 -7.20 -8.04 1.79
N ALA A 4 -7.44 -8.58 0.59
CA ALA A 4 -6.78 -8.11 -0.62
C ALA A 4 -7.70 -7.14 -1.37
N PHE A 5 -7.13 -6.45 -2.35
CA PHE A 5 -7.80 -5.43 -3.12
C PHE A 5 -8.05 -5.93 -4.55
N ILE A 6 -9.18 -5.55 -5.13
CA ILE A 6 -9.34 -5.57 -6.59
C ILE A 6 -9.06 -4.18 -7.12
N ALA A 7 -7.95 -4.06 -7.85
CA ALA A 7 -7.60 -2.85 -8.57
C ALA A 7 -8.22 -2.83 -9.96
N PHE A 8 -8.60 -1.64 -10.43
CA PHE A 8 -9.19 -1.39 -11.73
C PHE A 8 -8.22 -0.61 -12.64
N HIS A 9 -8.47 -0.61 -13.95
CA HIS A 9 -7.61 0.03 -14.96
C HIS A 9 -6.15 -0.43 -14.89
N THR A 10 -5.96 -1.72 -14.63
CA THR A 10 -4.63 -2.30 -14.44
C THR A 10 -3.87 -2.38 -15.76
N LYS A 11 -2.54 -2.28 -15.67
CA LYS A 11 -1.66 -2.36 -16.84
C LYS A 11 -0.83 -3.65 -16.81
N PRO A 12 -0.66 -4.35 -17.95
CA PRO A 12 0.13 -5.59 -18.02
C PRO A 12 1.60 -5.41 -17.64
N ASP A 13 2.15 -4.20 -17.83
CA ASP A 13 3.53 -3.85 -17.50
C ASP A 13 3.74 -3.40 -16.05
N PHE A 14 2.67 -3.45 -15.22
CA PHE A 14 2.67 -3.01 -13.83
C PHE A 14 3.02 -1.53 -13.60
N SER A 15 3.04 -0.69 -14.64
CA SER A 15 3.29 0.75 -14.51
C SER A 15 2.17 1.50 -13.79
N ASP A 16 1.06 0.83 -13.45
CA ASP A 16 -0.03 1.36 -12.65
C ASP A 16 0.16 1.17 -11.13
N LEU A 17 1.22 0.48 -10.70
CA LEU A 17 1.45 0.20 -9.29
C LEU A 17 2.20 1.35 -8.54
N PRO A 18 1.85 1.64 -7.28
CA PRO A 18 0.71 1.08 -6.54
C PRO A 18 -0.60 1.67 -7.06
N ASN A 19 -1.55 0.78 -7.42
CA ASN A 19 -2.83 1.20 -7.96
C ASN A 19 -3.80 1.54 -6.82
N GLN A 20 -4.13 2.83 -6.68
CA GLN A 20 -5.05 3.32 -5.65
C GLN A 20 -6.52 3.25 -6.06
N ASP A 21 -6.81 3.00 -7.34
CA ASP A 21 -8.17 2.79 -7.83
C ASP A 21 -8.57 1.33 -7.58
N ALA A 22 -8.78 1.01 -6.31
CA ALA A 22 -8.99 -0.35 -5.85
C ALA A 22 -10.01 -0.44 -4.71
N VAL A 23 -10.71 -1.56 -4.64
CA VAL A 23 -11.74 -1.84 -3.62
C VAL A 23 -11.39 -3.07 -2.81
N ILE A 24 -11.81 -3.09 -1.55
CA ILE A 24 -11.58 -4.21 -0.64
C ILE A 24 -12.67 -5.25 -0.83
N TYR A 25 -12.30 -6.53 -0.92
CA TYR A 25 -13.24 -7.65 -0.89
C TYR A 25 -13.15 -8.43 0.44
N SER A 26 -14.24 -9.09 0.84
CA SER A 26 -14.35 -9.87 2.09
C SER A 26 -14.34 -11.37 1.88
N ASN A 27 -14.78 -11.84 0.71
CA ASN A 27 -14.95 -13.26 0.45
C ASN A 27 -14.39 -13.61 -0.94
N ILE A 28 -13.81 -14.82 -1.02
CA ILE A 28 -13.38 -15.44 -2.28
C ILE A 28 -14.08 -16.78 -2.35
N GLN A 29 -14.88 -16.95 -3.38
CA GLN A 29 -15.36 -18.25 -3.82
C GLN A 29 -14.68 -18.61 -5.12
N THR A 30 -14.47 -19.90 -5.34
CA THR A 30 -13.92 -20.43 -6.58
C THR A 30 -15.00 -21.26 -7.25
N ASP A 31 -15.24 -20.98 -8.52
CA ASP A 31 -16.13 -21.74 -9.40
C ASP A 31 -15.34 -22.12 -10.66
N GLY A 32 -14.74 -23.30 -10.65
CA GLY A 32 -13.76 -23.73 -11.65
C GLY A 32 -12.57 -22.76 -11.73
N ASP A 33 -12.40 -22.13 -12.89
CA ASP A 33 -11.35 -21.12 -13.14
C ASP A 33 -11.79 -19.69 -12.79
N THR A 34 -12.99 -19.52 -12.25
CA THR A 34 -13.56 -18.22 -11.91
C THR A 34 -13.43 -17.94 -10.42
N LEU A 35 -12.92 -16.77 -10.07
CA LEU A 35 -12.99 -16.24 -8.72
C LEU A 35 -14.20 -15.32 -8.58
N ILE A 36 -15.11 -15.65 -7.67
CA ILE A 36 -16.26 -14.82 -7.30
C ILE A 36 -15.90 -14.08 -6.01
N LEU A 37 -15.92 -12.75 -6.08
CA LEU A 37 -15.49 -11.88 -4.99
C LEU A 37 -16.65 -11.03 -4.48
N SER A 38 -16.84 -11.02 -3.17
CA SER A 38 -17.80 -10.11 -2.52
C SER A 38 -17.10 -8.84 -2.07
N LEU A 39 -17.52 -7.68 -2.58
CA LEU A 39 -16.98 -6.38 -2.17
C LEU A 39 -17.44 -6.03 -0.75
N LYS A 40 -16.56 -5.42 0.04
CA LYS A 40 -16.90 -4.93 1.39
C LYS A 40 -17.78 -3.68 1.36
N GLU A 41 -17.63 -2.87 0.33
CA GLU A 41 -18.38 -1.64 0.13
C GLU A 41 -18.91 -1.62 -1.31
N PRO A 42 -20.06 -0.96 -1.56
CA PRO A 42 -20.52 -0.69 -2.92
C PRO A 42 -19.47 0.09 -3.72
N LEU A 43 -19.46 -0.11 -5.04
CA LEU A 43 -18.61 0.68 -5.93
C LEU A 43 -19.00 2.15 -5.86
N ARG A 44 -18.00 3.02 -5.71
CA ARG A 44 -18.21 4.48 -5.61
C ARG A 44 -18.35 5.17 -6.97
N LYS A 45 -18.05 4.44 -8.06
CA LYS A 45 -18.12 4.91 -9.44
C LYS A 45 -18.41 3.73 -10.37
N ALA A 46 -18.90 4.04 -11.57
CA ALA A 46 -19.09 3.05 -12.62
C ALA A 46 -17.75 2.73 -13.30
N TYR A 47 -17.54 1.46 -13.62
CA TYR A 47 -16.45 1.00 -14.47
C TYR A 47 -17.03 0.43 -15.77
N PRO A 48 -16.45 0.73 -16.93
CA PRO A 48 -16.94 0.21 -18.20
C PRO A 48 -16.78 -1.32 -18.27
N ALA A 49 -17.65 -1.98 -19.03
CA ALA A 49 -17.51 -3.39 -19.33
C ALA A 49 -16.14 -3.69 -19.95
N GLY A 50 -15.50 -4.78 -19.53
CA GLY A 50 -14.14 -5.13 -19.96
C GLY A 50 -13.03 -4.33 -19.28
N CYS A 51 -13.32 -3.52 -18.24
CA CYS A 51 -12.29 -2.87 -17.44
C CYS A 51 -11.28 -3.91 -16.90
N PRO A 52 -9.98 -3.78 -17.21
CA PRO A 52 -8.96 -4.66 -16.66
C PRO A 52 -8.94 -4.57 -15.13
N VAL A 53 -8.82 -5.73 -14.49
CA VAL A 53 -8.74 -5.86 -13.03
C VAL A 53 -7.55 -6.71 -12.61
N ARG A 54 -7.06 -6.51 -11.38
CA ARG A 54 -6.00 -7.32 -10.78
C ARG A 54 -6.28 -7.50 -9.30
N ASN A 55 -6.17 -8.75 -8.83
CA ASN A 55 -6.08 -9.01 -7.41
C ASN A 55 -4.69 -8.59 -6.91
N GLN A 56 -4.64 -7.61 -6.02
CA GLN A 56 -3.39 -7.11 -5.46
C GLN A 56 -3.45 -7.05 -3.93
N TYR A 57 -2.32 -7.32 -3.30
CA TYR A 57 -2.24 -7.41 -1.85
C TYR A 57 -2.27 -6.04 -1.16
N HIS A 58 -1.77 -5.00 -1.84
CA HIS A 58 -1.64 -3.65 -1.31
C HIS A 58 -2.00 -2.62 -2.40
N ASN A 59 -2.70 -1.55 -2.00
CA ASN A 59 -2.97 -0.38 -2.84
C ASN A 59 -2.07 0.82 -2.49
N ARG A 60 -1.23 0.68 -1.47
CA ARG A 60 -0.22 1.64 -1.03
C ARG A 60 0.97 0.89 -0.45
N LEU A 61 2.15 1.49 -0.52
CA LEU A 61 3.34 0.95 0.11
C LEU A 61 3.86 1.89 1.18
N TRP A 62 4.30 1.27 2.26
CA TRP A 62 4.82 1.95 3.43
C TRP A 62 6.30 1.58 3.55
N THR A 63 7.15 2.32 2.84
CA THR A 63 8.60 2.13 2.92
C THR A 63 9.09 2.64 4.28
N VAL A 64 9.96 1.88 4.94
CA VAL A 64 10.41 2.17 6.31
C VAL A 64 9.21 2.40 7.24
N SER A 65 8.33 1.39 7.31
CA SER A 65 7.14 1.43 8.16
C SER A 65 7.29 0.60 9.42
N ARG A 66 6.71 1.07 10.52
CA ARG A 66 6.51 0.29 11.75
C ARG A 66 5.01 0.21 12.06
N SER A 67 4.38 -0.92 11.72
CA SER A 67 2.96 -1.18 12.00
C SER A 67 2.74 -1.79 13.40
N GLN A 68 3.41 -1.24 14.42
CA GLN A 68 3.28 -1.68 15.80
C GLN A 68 2.67 -0.56 16.65
N LYS A 69 2.05 -0.92 17.78
CA LYS A 69 1.64 0.07 18.78
C LYS A 69 2.85 0.91 19.19
N ALA A 70 2.65 2.22 19.27
CA ALA A 70 3.69 3.11 19.81
C ALA A 70 3.96 2.70 21.28
N PRO A 71 5.23 2.55 21.67
CA PRO A 71 5.58 2.28 23.06
C PRO A 71 5.28 3.49 23.94
N HIS A 72 5.12 3.25 25.25
CA HIS A 72 4.94 4.32 26.24
C HIS A 72 6.23 5.13 26.50
N GLU A 73 7.37 4.61 26.05
CA GLU A 73 8.68 5.25 26.20
C GLU A 73 9.18 5.83 24.88
N TRP A 74 9.92 6.95 24.96
CA TRP A 74 10.56 7.57 23.80
C TRP A 74 11.45 6.58 23.08
N THR A 75 11.04 6.18 21.88
CA THR A 75 11.74 5.18 21.08
C THR A 75 12.10 5.75 19.73
N LYS A 76 13.40 5.69 19.41
CA LYS A 76 13.89 6.09 18.09
C LYS A 76 13.40 5.10 17.03
N PHE A 77 12.86 5.64 15.95
CA PHE A 77 12.58 4.89 14.73
C PHE A 77 13.39 5.47 13.57
N SER A 78 14.01 4.59 12.80
CA SER A 78 14.76 4.98 11.60
C SER A 78 14.84 3.80 10.65
N GLY A 79 14.96 4.09 9.37
CA GLY A 79 15.33 3.09 8.36
C GLY A 79 16.00 3.75 7.16
N LYS A 80 16.51 2.91 6.27
CA LYS A 80 17.23 3.33 5.07
C LYS A 80 16.50 2.80 3.85
N ILE A 81 16.44 3.62 2.81
CA ILE A 81 15.87 3.26 1.52
C ILE A 81 16.98 3.42 0.48
N LYS A 82 17.28 2.36 -0.28
CA LYS A 82 18.29 2.41 -1.35
C LYS A 82 17.86 1.53 -2.53
N GLY A 83 18.16 1.98 -3.74
CA GLY A 83 17.86 1.25 -4.97
C GLY A 83 16.39 1.29 -5.35
N ILE A 84 16.07 0.63 -6.46
CA ILE A 84 14.73 0.55 -7.03
C ILE A 84 14.30 -0.93 -7.05
N ASN A 85 13.06 -1.20 -6.64
CA ASN A 85 12.46 -2.53 -6.73
C ASN A 85 11.49 -2.59 -7.91
N LEU A 86 11.76 -3.50 -8.85
CA LEU A 86 11.01 -3.63 -10.10
C LEU A 86 9.84 -4.63 -10.03
N ALA A 87 9.73 -5.43 -8.96
CA ALA A 87 8.87 -6.62 -9.00
C ALA A 87 8.15 -6.96 -7.69
N THR A 88 8.53 -6.40 -6.55
CA THR A 88 8.00 -6.83 -5.24
C THR A 88 7.73 -5.68 -4.28
N THR A 89 6.93 -5.98 -3.26
CA THR A 89 6.67 -5.08 -2.14
C THR A 89 7.86 -5.10 -1.17
N SER A 90 8.91 -4.34 -1.48
CA SER A 90 9.99 -4.07 -0.52
C SER A 90 9.66 -2.86 0.35
N ASN A 91 10.06 -2.91 1.62
CA ASN A 91 9.97 -1.81 2.57
C ASN A 91 11.30 -1.03 2.71
N ASN A 92 12.33 -1.33 1.91
CA ASN A 92 13.64 -0.69 1.97
C ASN A 92 14.19 -0.25 0.59
N GLN A 93 13.36 -0.24 -0.44
CA GLN A 93 13.71 0.19 -1.80
C GLN A 93 12.66 1.18 -2.35
N TRP A 94 13.06 2.00 -3.31
CA TRP A 94 12.17 2.89 -4.06
C TRP A 94 11.42 2.14 -5.14
N TRP A 95 10.32 2.73 -5.59
CA TRP A 95 9.60 2.25 -6.76
C TRP A 95 10.05 2.96 -8.03
N PRO A 96 10.00 2.31 -9.20
CA PRO A 96 10.28 2.94 -10.47
C PRO A 96 9.39 4.17 -10.64
N GLY A 97 9.98 5.32 -10.98
CA GLY A 97 9.25 6.57 -11.14
C GLY A 97 8.87 7.30 -9.84
N THR A 98 9.37 6.88 -8.67
CA THR A 98 9.15 7.65 -7.44
C THR A 98 9.82 9.03 -7.54
N GLU A 99 9.02 10.08 -7.72
CA GLU A 99 9.51 11.47 -7.76
C GLU A 99 9.63 12.06 -6.34
N ARG A 100 8.72 11.69 -5.43
CA ARG A 100 8.59 12.31 -4.11
C ARG A 100 8.22 11.29 -3.04
N ALA A 101 8.65 11.56 -1.82
CA ALA A 101 8.25 10.82 -0.62
C ALA A 101 7.89 11.79 0.50
N ARG A 102 7.04 11.35 1.43
CA ARG A 102 6.68 12.11 2.63
C ARG A 102 6.63 11.19 3.83
N VAL A 103 6.93 11.74 5.01
CA VAL A 103 6.62 11.07 6.27
C VAL A 103 5.11 11.08 6.47
N PHE A 104 4.56 9.93 6.82
CA PHE A 104 3.13 9.76 7.09
C PHE A 104 2.96 9.07 8.45
N LEU A 105 2.10 9.65 9.29
CA LEU A 105 1.74 9.13 10.60
C LEU A 105 0.26 8.76 10.57
N LEU A 106 -0.07 7.51 10.92
CA LEU A 106 -1.45 7.05 11.07
C LEU A 106 -1.77 6.97 12.56
N ILE A 107 -2.56 7.93 13.05
CA ILE A 107 -2.94 8.05 14.46
C ILE A 107 -4.46 7.88 14.53
N PRO A 108 -5.00 6.85 15.20
CA PRO A 108 -6.45 6.75 15.44
C PRO A 108 -7.00 7.97 16.18
N ASP A 109 -8.25 8.34 15.92
CA ASP A 109 -8.87 9.58 16.42
C ASP A 109 -8.91 9.72 17.96
N ASN A 110 -8.79 8.61 18.69
CA ASN A 110 -8.91 8.54 20.14
C ASN A 110 -7.58 8.33 20.89
N VAL A 111 -6.44 8.50 20.22
CA VAL A 111 -5.11 8.37 20.85
C VAL A 111 -4.24 9.59 20.59
N THR A 112 -3.44 9.95 21.58
CA THR A 112 -2.40 10.97 21.45
C THR A 112 -1.06 10.28 21.18
N LEU A 113 -0.33 10.77 20.17
CA LEU A 113 1.03 10.35 19.87
C LEU A 113 1.91 11.59 19.79
N GLU A 114 2.97 11.62 20.59
CA GLU A 114 4.02 12.63 20.47
C GLU A 114 5.14 12.10 19.57
N PHE A 115 5.68 12.97 18.71
CA PHE A 115 6.83 12.68 17.88
C PHE A 115 7.68 13.95 17.73
N LYS A 116 8.99 13.77 17.62
CA LYS A 116 9.95 14.86 17.44
C LYS A 116 11.16 14.39 16.65
N ASP A 117 12.04 15.33 16.31
CA ASP A 117 13.33 15.05 15.68
C ASP A 117 13.20 14.30 14.34
N VAL A 118 12.21 14.69 13.53
CA VAL A 118 11.96 14.10 12.21
C VAL A 118 12.95 14.66 11.19
N ALA A 119 13.75 13.78 10.60
CA ALA A 119 14.71 14.14 9.55
C ALA A 119 14.71 13.12 8.42
N VAL A 120 14.92 13.61 7.19
CA VAL A 120 15.21 12.79 6.01
C VAL A 120 16.56 13.26 5.49
N THR A 121 17.52 12.34 5.42
CA THR A 121 18.87 12.64 4.94
C THR A 121 19.18 11.81 3.71
N LYS A 122 19.82 12.44 2.72
CA LYS A 122 20.40 11.71 1.59
C LYS A 122 21.54 10.85 2.13
N ILE A 123 21.49 9.56 1.87
CA ILE A 123 22.59 8.65 2.16
C ILE A 123 23.55 8.79 0.98
N SER A 124 24.76 9.32 1.22
CA SER A 124 25.83 9.34 0.22
C SER A 124 26.19 7.91 -0.18
N GLU A 125 26.51 7.70 -1.46
CA GLU A 125 26.90 6.40 -1.99
C GLU A 125 28.23 5.90 -1.41
#